data_AF-A0A447N5F2-F1
#
_entry.id   AF-A0A447N5F2-F1
#
_cell.length_a   1.000
_cell.length_b   1.000
_cell.length_c   1.000
_cell.angle_alpha   90.00
_cell.angle_beta   90.00
_cell.angle_gamma   90.00
#
_symmetry.space_group_name_H-M   'P 1'
#
loop_
_entity.id
_entity.type
_entity.pdbx_description
1 polymer ?
#
loop_
_entity_poly.entity_id
_entity_poly.type
_entity_poly.pdbx_seq_one_letter_code
_entity_poly.pdbx_strand_id
1 'polypeptide(L)'
;MAVIDLSRLPPPQIVDVPDFETLLAERKAAFVALYPVDEQDAVRRTLALESEPVTKLLQESTYREILLRQRINEAAQAVMVAYSMGNDLEQLAANCNVKRLTVVPADNDGSTAGRRSDGR
;
A
#
# COMPACT_ATOMS: atom_id res chain seq x y z
N MET A 1 -23.02 -26.10 -10.10
CA MET A 1 -21.95 -25.66 -9.18
C MET A 1 -22.13 -24.16 -8.97
N ALA A 2 -22.29 -23.70 -7.73
CA ALA A 2 -22.39 -22.26 -7.47
C ALA A 2 -21.00 -21.62 -7.69
N VAL A 3 -20.92 -20.66 -8.61
CA VAL A 3 -19.73 -19.84 -8.80
C VAL A 3 -19.61 -18.95 -7.56
N ILE A 4 -18.57 -19.16 -6.77
CA ILE A 4 -18.27 -18.28 -5.64
C ILE A 4 -17.74 -16.97 -6.21
N ASP A 5 -18.44 -15.88 -5.92
CA ASP A 5 -18.01 -14.53 -6.28
C ASP A 5 -16.92 -14.06 -5.30
N LEU A 6 -15.66 -14.25 -5.71
CA LEU A 6 -14.49 -13.88 -4.91
C LEU A 6 -14.36 -12.36 -4.73
N SER A 7 -15.03 -11.53 -5.55
CA SER A 7 -14.96 -10.07 -5.46
C SER A 7 -15.66 -9.50 -4.22
N ARG A 8 -16.45 -10.32 -3.52
CA ARG A 8 -17.19 -9.94 -2.31
C ARG A 8 -16.43 -10.21 -1.02
N LEU A 9 -15.24 -10.80 -1.09
CA LEU A 9 -14.42 -11.02 0.09
C LEU A 9 -13.84 -9.67 0.57
N PRO A 10 -13.74 -9.43 1.89
CA PRO A 10 -13.04 -8.26 2.40
C PRO A 10 -11.55 -8.40 2.10
N PRO A 11 -10.87 -7.29 1.73
CA PRO A 11 -9.45 -7.32 1.45
C PRO A 11 -8.68 -7.86 2.66
N PRO A 12 -7.67 -8.71 2.42
CA PRO A 12 -6.83 -9.22 3.48
C PRO A 12 -6.05 -8.08 4.15
N GLN A 13 -6.03 -8.09 5.48
CA GLN A 13 -5.09 -7.29 6.26
C GLN A 13 -4.02 -8.24 6.78
N ILE A 14 -2.86 -8.26 6.11
CA ILE A 14 -1.76 -9.18 6.47
C ILE A 14 -0.94 -8.62 7.63
N VAL A 15 -0.71 -7.31 7.63
CA VAL A 15 -0.03 -6.60 8.70
C VAL A 15 -1.00 -5.64 9.35
N ASP A 16 -1.05 -5.70 10.68
CA ASP A 16 -1.85 -4.76 11.44
C ASP A 16 -1.28 -3.33 11.33
N VAL A 17 -2.15 -2.35 11.09
CA VAL A 17 -1.77 -0.94 10.91
C VAL A 17 -2.33 -0.18 12.10
N PRO A 18 -1.57 -0.06 13.20
CA PRO A 18 -2.01 0.66 14.38
C PRO A 18 -2.21 2.13 14.05
N ASP A 19 -3.02 2.81 14.87
CA ASP A 19 -3.16 4.25 14.76
C ASP A 19 -1.83 4.95 15.10
N PHE A 20 -1.68 6.16 14.55
CA PHE A 20 -0.44 6.91 14.67
C PHE A 20 -0.05 7.22 16.11
N GLU A 21 -1.01 7.58 16.96
CA GLU A 21 -0.73 7.98 18.34
C GLU A 21 -0.33 6.79 19.20
N THR A 22 -0.96 5.63 19.01
CA THR A 22 -0.57 4.37 19.65
C THR A 22 0.86 3.99 19.28
N LEU A 23 1.20 3.98 17.99
CA LEU A 23 2.55 3.62 17.55
C LEU A 23 3.61 4.65 18.00
N LEU A 24 3.25 5.93 18.04
CA LEU A 24 4.13 6.98 18.56
C LEU A 24 4.37 6.81 20.06
N ALA A 25 3.34 6.48 20.84
CA ALA A 25 3.46 6.24 22.28
C ALA A 25 4.34 5.03 22.57
N GLU A 26 4.17 3.93 21.83
CA GLU A 26 5.04 2.75 21.91
C GLU A 26 6.50 3.09 21.60
N ARG A 27 6.74 3.86 20.54
CA ARG A 27 8.09 4.32 20.19
C ARG A 27 8.71 5.22 21.24
N LYS A 28 7.95 6.16 21.79
CA LYS A 28 8.42 7.03 22.90
C LYS A 28 8.77 6.18 24.11
N ALA A 29 7.96 5.19 24.45
CA ALA A 29 8.25 4.26 25.55
C ALA A 29 9.51 3.44 25.30
N ALA A 30 9.68 2.90 24.08
CA ALA A 30 10.88 2.17 23.67
C ALA A 30 12.13 3.06 23.72
N PHE A 31 12.03 4.31 23.28
CA PHE A 31 13.14 5.27 23.36
C PHE A 31 13.50 5.58 24.82
N VAL A 32 12.53 5.82 25.70
CA VAL A 32 12.76 6.04 27.13
C VAL A 32 13.44 4.83 27.77
N ALA A 33 13.05 3.61 27.39
CA ALA A 33 13.64 2.37 27.92
C ALA A 33 15.13 2.18 27.60
N LEU A 34 15.69 2.95 26.65
CA LEU A 34 17.13 2.94 26.36
C LEU A 34 17.96 3.68 27.42
N TYR A 35 17.33 4.45 28.30
CA TYR A 35 18.01 5.23 29.33
C TYR A 35 18.01 4.50 30.69
N PRO A 36 19.03 4.76 31.55
CA PRO A 36 19.02 4.35 32.96
C PRO A 36 17.75 4.78 33.68
N VAL A 37 17.24 3.96 34.62
CA VAL A 37 15.94 4.14 35.28
C VAL A 37 15.80 5.51 35.96
N ASP A 38 16.88 6.01 36.54
CA ASP A 38 16.97 7.32 37.19
C ASP A 38 16.84 8.51 36.23
N GLU A 39 17.14 8.33 34.93
CA GLU A 39 17.02 9.36 33.90
C GLU A 39 15.69 9.27 33.12
N GLN A 40 14.99 8.13 33.17
CA GLN A 40 13.80 7.88 32.34
C GLN A 40 12.68 8.90 32.54
N ASP A 41 12.45 9.36 33.77
CA ASP A 41 11.41 10.35 34.06
C ASP A 41 11.75 11.73 33.46
N ALA A 42 13.03 12.11 33.46
CA ALA A 42 13.48 13.34 32.82
C ALA A 42 13.31 13.25 31.30
N VAL A 43 13.71 12.14 30.69
CA VAL A 43 13.55 11.90 29.25
C VAL A 43 12.08 11.89 28.84
N ARG A 44 11.21 11.25 29.62
CA ARG A 44 9.76 11.22 29.36
C ARG A 44 9.15 12.61 29.36
N ARG A 45 9.55 13.49 30.29
CA ARG A 45 9.10 14.89 30.33
C ARG A 45 9.59 15.67 29.11
N THR A 46 10.83 15.45 28.69
CA THR A 46 11.40 16.09 27.49
C THR A 46 10.65 15.68 26.22
N LEU A 47 10.36 14.38 26.04
CA LEU A 47 9.59 13.86 24.89
C LEU A 47 8.09 14.22 24.89
N ALA A 48 7.58 14.76 26.01
CA ALA A 48 6.24 15.33 26.05
C ALA A 48 6.17 16.69 25.34
N LEU A 49 7.31 17.37 25.16
CA LEU A 49 7.39 18.63 24.43
C LEU A 49 7.44 18.35 22.93
N GLU A 50 6.49 18.93 22.19
CA GLU A 50 6.45 18.81 20.72
C GLU A 50 7.56 19.60 20.03
N SER A 51 8.08 20.64 20.67
CA SER A 51 9.20 21.44 20.18
C SER A 51 10.53 20.69 20.20
N GLU A 52 10.59 19.56 20.88
CA GLU A 52 11.79 18.75 20.98
C GLU A 52 12.07 18.05 19.62
N PRO A 53 13.29 18.22 19.03
CA PRO A 53 13.65 17.64 17.74
C PRO A 53 13.51 16.11 17.62
N VAL A 54 13.90 15.35 18.63
CA VAL A 54 13.69 13.90 18.78
C VAL A 54 12.21 13.56 18.76
N THR A 55 11.33 14.35 19.39
CA THR A 55 9.87 14.14 19.28
C THR A 55 9.43 14.20 17.81
N LYS A 56 9.93 15.17 17.04
CA LYS A 56 9.65 15.26 15.59
C LYS A 56 10.26 14.11 14.79
N LEU A 57 11.47 13.66 15.14
CA LEU A 57 12.10 12.50 14.50
C LEU A 57 11.28 11.21 14.73
N LEU A 58 10.78 11.00 15.96
CA LEU A 58 9.92 9.86 16.28
C LEU A 58 8.58 9.93 15.53
N GLN A 59 8.00 11.13 15.38
CA GLN A 59 6.79 11.33 14.56
C GLN A 59 7.03 10.98 13.09
N GLU A 60 8.14 11.45 12.50
CA GLU A 60 8.53 11.16 11.12
C GLU A 60 8.72 9.65 10.90
N SER A 61 9.44 8.99 11.80
CA SER A 61 9.66 7.55 11.77
C SER A 61 8.36 6.75 11.89
N THR A 62 7.44 7.18 12.78
CA THR A 62 6.12 6.58 12.96
C THR A 62 5.30 6.67 11.67
N TYR A 63 5.29 7.84 11.03
CA TYR A 63 4.60 8.04 9.75
C TYR A 63 5.15 7.12 8.66
N ARG A 64 6.47 7.01 8.53
CA ARG A 64 7.11 6.11 7.55
C ARG A 64 6.73 4.64 7.79
N GLU A 65 6.66 4.21 9.04
CA GLU A 65 6.29 2.84 9.34
C GLU A 65 4.84 2.52 8.95
N ILE A 66 3.90 3.40 9.27
CA ILE A 66 2.49 3.23 8.86
C ILE A 66 2.39 3.09 7.34
N LEU A 67 3.08 3.97 6.60
CA LEU A 67 3.10 3.91 5.14
C LEU A 67 3.72 2.60 4.64
N LEU A 68 4.77 2.10 5.28
CA LEU A 68 5.39 0.83 4.93
C LEU A 68 4.43 -0.34 5.19
N ARG A 69 3.75 -0.39 6.34
CA ARG A 69 2.76 -1.42 6.66
C ARG A 69 1.59 -1.40 5.67
N GLN A 70 1.12 -0.20 5.29
CA GLN A 70 0.11 -0.03 4.24
C GLN A 70 0.58 -0.59 2.90
N ARG A 71 1.80 -0.25 2.46
CA ARG A 71 2.38 -0.77 1.21
C ARG A 71 2.56 -2.29 1.22
N ILE A 72 2.85 -2.88 2.37
CA ILE A 72 2.92 -4.34 2.52
C ILE A 72 1.53 -4.97 2.31
N ASN A 73 0.48 -4.38 2.88
CA ASN A 73 -0.89 -4.87 2.67
C ASN A 73 -1.32 -4.74 1.19
N GLU A 74 -0.97 -3.64 0.52
CA GLU A 74 -1.20 -3.46 -0.91
C GLU A 74 -0.45 -4.50 -1.76
N ALA A 75 0.82 -4.75 -1.45
CA ALA A 75 1.61 -5.79 -2.13
C ALA A 75 1.04 -7.19 -1.91
N ALA A 76 0.49 -7.47 -0.72
CA ALA A 76 -0.19 -8.73 -0.44
C ALA A 76 -1.50 -8.87 -1.24
N GLN A 77 -2.25 -7.78 -1.45
CA GLN A 77 -3.43 -7.79 -2.30
C GLN A 77 -3.06 -8.06 -3.78
N ALA A 78 -1.96 -7.50 -4.25
CA ALA A 78 -1.48 -7.70 -5.63
C ALA A 78 -1.18 -9.17 -5.97
N VAL A 79 -0.86 -10.02 -5.00
CA VAL A 79 -0.63 -11.46 -5.20
C VAL A 79 -1.89 -12.33 -5.03
N MET A 80 -3.05 -11.72 -4.79
CA MET A 80 -4.32 -12.44 -4.65
C MET A 80 -5.22 -12.21 -5.85
N VAL A 81 -5.67 -13.29 -6.50
CA VAL A 81 -6.50 -13.25 -7.73
C VAL A 81 -7.74 -12.36 -7.59
N ALA A 82 -8.32 -12.28 -6.39
CA ALA A 82 -9.51 -11.46 -6.12
C ALA A 82 -9.25 -9.94 -6.16
N TYR A 83 -8.00 -9.48 -5.95
CA TYR A 83 -7.65 -8.07 -5.81
C TYR A 83 -6.57 -7.60 -6.80
N SER A 84 -5.78 -8.52 -7.35
CA SER A 84 -4.72 -8.21 -8.32
C SER A 84 -5.28 -7.56 -9.59
N MET A 85 -4.57 -6.58 -10.13
CA MET A 85 -4.95 -5.86 -11.35
C MET A 85 -3.79 -5.79 -12.35
N GLY A 86 -4.12 -5.62 -13.63
CA GLY A 86 -3.13 -5.40 -14.69
C GLY A 86 -2.07 -6.50 -14.76
N ASN A 87 -0.80 -6.10 -14.76
CA ASN A 87 0.33 -7.02 -14.88
C ASN A 87 0.41 -8.05 -13.76
N ASP A 88 -0.01 -7.72 -12.54
CA ASP A 88 0.02 -8.67 -11.41
C ASP A 88 -0.95 -9.84 -11.66
N LEU A 89 -2.14 -9.54 -12.19
CA LEU A 89 -3.10 -10.56 -12.57
C LEU A 89 -2.61 -11.39 -13.77
N GLU A 90 -1.91 -10.78 -14.72
CA GLU A 90 -1.31 -11.51 -15.84
C GLU A 90 -0.22 -12.49 -15.37
N GLN A 91 0.61 -12.11 -14.39
CA GLN A 91 1.60 -13.01 -13.78
C GLN A 91 0.93 -14.17 -13.04
N LEU A 92 -0.14 -13.89 -12.28
CA LEU A 92 -0.92 -14.94 -11.61
C LEU A 92 -1.59 -15.89 -12.62
N ALA A 93 -2.13 -15.37 -13.72
CA ALA A 93 -2.70 -16.19 -14.79
C ALA A 93 -1.65 -17.09 -15.44
N ALA A 94 -0.43 -16.58 -15.66
CA ALA A 94 0.69 -17.33 -16.20
C ALA A 94 1.07 -18.53 -15.31
N ASN A 95 1.03 -18.40 -13.98
CA ASN A 95 1.25 -19.51 -13.05
C ASN A 95 0.24 -20.66 -13.21
N CYS A 96 -0.97 -20.33 -13.68
CA CYS A 96 -2.03 -21.31 -13.97
C CYS A 96 -2.06 -21.75 -15.45
N ASN A 97 -1.03 -21.41 -16.23
CA ASN A 97 -0.98 -21.59 -17.69
C ASN A 97 -2.17 -20.96 -18.45
N VAL A 98 -2.76 -19.90 -17.90
CA VAL A 98 -3.86 -19.14 -18.52
C VAL A 98 -3.31 -17.86 -19.13
N LYS A 99 -3.86 -17.44 -20.27
CA LYS A 99 -3.50 -16.19 -20.94
C LYS A 99 -4.75 -15.40 -21.30
N ARG A 100 -4.64 -14.08 -21.24
CA ARG A 100 -5.69 -13.17 -21.70
C ARG A 100 -5.89 -13.33 -23.21
N LEU A 101 -7.14 -13.48 -23.62
CA LEU A 101 -7.51 -13.51 -25.03
C LEU A 101 -7.81 -12.08 -25.52
N THR A 102 -7.37 -11.78 -26.73
CA THR A 102 -7.74 -10.55 -27.44
C THR A 102 -9.06 -10.79 -28.17
N VAL A 103 -10.11 -10.09 -27.75
CA VAL A 103 -11.45 -10.23 -28.38
C VAL A 103 -11.51 -9.46 -29.71
N VAL A 104 -10.88 -8.27 -29.77
CA VAL A 104 -10.72 -7.46 -30.98
C VAL A 104 -9.28 -6.94 -31.02
N PRO A 105 -8.52 -7.14 -32.11
CA PRO A 105 -7.15 -6.64 -32.23
C PRO A 105 -7.13 -5.10 -32.21
N ALA A 106 -6.04 -4.54 -31.69
CA ALA A 106 -5.83 -3.09 -31.72
C ALA A 106 -5.69 -2.61 -33.17
N ASP A 107 -6.54 -1.68 -33.58
CA ASP A 107 -6.49 -1.05 -34.89
C ASP A 107 -5.36 0.00 -34.86
N ASN A 108 -4.17 -0.39 -35.33
CA ASN A 108 -2.97 0.45 -35.30
C ASN A 108 -2.80 1.28 -36.60
N ASP A 109 -3.81 1.29 -37.46
CA ASP A 109 -3.78 2.05 -38.70
C ASP A 109 -4.05 3.53 -38.40
N GLY A 110 -2.99 4.23 -38.02
CA GLY A 110 -2.90 5.68 -37.96
C GLY A 110 -3.00 6.35 -39.34
N SER A 111 -3.97 5.95 -40.17
CA SER A 111 -4.37 6.72 -41.34
C SER A 111 -5.71 7.41 -41.03
N THR A 112 -5.64 8.58 -40.41
CA THR A 112 -6.62 9.63 -40.69
C THR A 112 -6.41 10.12 -42.13
N ALA A 113 -6.64 9.24 -43.10
CA ALA A 113 -6.70 9.53 -44.52
C ALA A 113 -8.19 9.47 -44.93
N GLY A 114 -8.88 10.57 -44.65
CA GLY A 114 -10.28 10.75 -44.99
C GLY A 114 -10.57 12.19 -45.42
N ARG A 115 -9.75 12.74 -46.33
CA ARG A 115 -10.18 13.85 -47.19
C ARG A 115 -11.50 13.41 -47.84
N ARG A 116 -12.62 13.94 -47.37
CA ARG A 116 -13.85 14.03 -48.18
C ARG A 116 -13.81 15.36 -48.91
N SER A 117 -13.02 15.38 -49.98
CA SER A 117 -13.21 16.32 -51.08
C SER A 117 -14.12 15.67 -52.12
N ASP A 118 -15.17 16.41 -52.47
CA ASP A 118 -16.06 16.33 -53.63
C ASP A 118 -17.07 15.18 -53.79
N GLY A 119 -18.35 15.57 -53.73
CA GLY A 119 -19.06 15.82 -55.00
C GLY A 119 -20.22 14.89 -55.33
N ARG A 120 -21.44 15.27 -54.93
CA ARG A 120 -22.53 15.69 -55.85
C ARG A 120 -23.75 16.19 -55.07
#